data_AF-A0A1G7D0Y5-F1
#
_entry.id   AF-A0A1G7D0Y5-F1
#
_cell.length_a   1.000
_cell.length_b   1.000
_cell.length_c   1.000
_cell.angle_alpha   90.00
_cell.angle_beta   90.00
_cell.angle_gamma   90.00
#
_symmetry.space_group_name_H-M   'P 1'
#
loop_
_entity.id
_entity.type
_entity.pdbx_description
1 polymer ?
#
loop_
_entity_poly.entity_id
_entity_poly.type
_entity_poly.pdbx_seq_one_letter_code
_entity_poly.pdbx_strand_id
1 'polypeptide(L)'
;MVKCMARIWRMYKRQESLFKSAMGLDMSSKLRRICSNGYMMSLLFKKDVGSMYESVKSVLDDGELSSITRSVDEFDDQLMDHYALLSQITTHQQVMLQEYQALLPHLDHDSDAARACSEHIDKLSFLESSLAKEVSILPGERKEDFSFVA
;
A
#
# COMPACT_ATOMS: atom_id res chain seq x y z
N MET A 1 -18.99 -5.95 2.40
CA MET A 1 -18.63 -4.59 1.95
C MET A 1 -17.91 -3.81 3.04
N VAL A 2 -18.59 -3.45 4.13
CA VAL A 2 -18.03 -2.68 5.27
C VAL A 2 -16.71 -3.27 5.83
N LYS A 3 -16.68 -4.59 6.09
CA LYS A 3 -15.45 -5.29 6.52
C LYS A 3 -14.30 -5.22 5.51
N CYS A 4 -14.61 -5.25 4.21
CA CYS A 4 -13.61 -5.14 3.15
C CYS A 4 -13.04 -3.73 3.09
N MET A 5 -13.89 -2.70 3.15
CA MET A 5 -13.45 -1.30 3.23
C MET A 5 -12.61 -1.04 4.48
N ALA A 6 -13.01 -1.56 5.65
CA ALA A 6 -12.21 -1.49 6.86
C ALA A 6 -10.85 -2.21 6.75
N ARG A 7 -10.79 -3.30 5.97
CA ARG A 7 -9.52 -3.98 5.65
C ARG A 7 -8.63 -3.11 4.77
N ILE A 8 -9.14 -2.59 3.65
CA ILE A 8 -8.41 -1.70 2.74
C ILE A 8 -7.91 -0.46 3.48
N TRP A 9 -8.75 0.14 4.32
CA TRP A 9 -8.37 1.29 5.14
C TRP A 9 -7.17 1.01 6.07
N ARG A 10 -7.13 -0.19 6.68
CA ARG A 10 -5.96 -0.63 7.48
C ARG A 10 -4.73 -0.86 6.62
N MET A 11 -4.91 -1.38 5.40
CA MET A 11 -3.79 -1.56 4.48
C MET A 11 -3.14 -0.23 4.10
N TYR A 12 -3.90 0.86 3.99
CA TYR A 12 -3.30 2.18 3.78
C TYR A 12 -2.49 2.67 4.97
N LYS A 13 -2.90 2.40 6.22
CA LYS A 13 -2.06 2.72 7.39
C LYS A 13 -0.71 2.01 7.33
N ARG A 14 -0.71 0.72 6.98
CA ARG A 14 0.52 -0.05 6.79
C ARG A 14 1.34 0.51 5.63
N GLN A 15 0.68 0.86 4.52
CA GLN A 15 1.34 1.42 3.34
C GLN A 15 2.02 2.76 3.62
N GLU A 16 1.38 3.63 4.41
CA GLU A 16 1.96 4.88 4.90
C GLU A 16 3.28 4.61 5.65
N SER A 17 3.28 3.64 6.56
CA SER A 17 4.49 3.27 7.32
C SER A 17 5.58 2.76 6.39
N LEU A 18 5.25 1.81 5.50
CA LEU A 18 6.22 1.22 4.57
C LEU A 18 6.90 2.27 3.68
N PHE A 19 6.13 3.18 3.09
CA PHE A 19 6.71 4.24 2.25
C PHE A 19 7.48 5.27 3.06
N LYS A 20 7.06 5.57 4.29
CA LYS A 20 7.79 6.47 5.19
C LYS A 20 9.15 5.90 5.54
N SER A 21 9.21 4.62 5.91
CA SER A 21 10.46 3.89 6.16
C SER A 21 11.35 3.87 4.91
N ALA A 22 10.77 3.57 3.75
CA ALA A 22 11.53 3.51 2.50
C ALA A 22 12.16 4.85 2.13
N MET A 23 11.45 5.97 2.34
CA MET A 23 12.02 7.30 2.09
C MET A 23 13.20 7.66 3.02
N GLY A 24 13.31 6.99 4.18
CA GLY A 24 14.44 7.15 5.11
C GLY A 24 15.70 6.43 4.67
N LEU A 25 15.61 5.51 3.71
CA LEU A 25 16.76 4.76 3.19
C LEU A 25 17.55 5.60 2.17
N ASP A 26 18.82 5.24 2.01
CA ASP A 26 19.61 5.76 0.89
C ASP A 26 19.19 5.07 -0.41
N MET A 27 18.67 5.85 -1.36
CA MET A 27 18.09 5.35 -2.59
C MET A 27 18.17 6.40 -3.70
N SER A 28 17.98 5.95 -4.94
CA SER A 28 17.97 6.82 -6.11
C SER A 28 16.87 7.90 -5.99
N SER A 29 17.12 9.07 -6.58
CA SER A 29 16.14 10.17 -6.60
C SER A 29 14.81 9.76 -7.24
N LYS A 30 14.86 8.86 -8.22
CA LYS A 30 13.68 8.32 -8.91
C LYS A 30 12.87 7.41 -7.98
N LEU A 31 13.52 6.48 -7.29
CA LEU A 31 12.84 5.59 -6.33
C LEU A 31 12.27 6.39 -5.15
N ARG A 32 13.02 7.37 -4.63
CA ARG A 32 12.54 8.28 -3.59
C ARG A 32 11.27 9.03 -4.01
N ARG A 33 11.20 9.49 -5.27
CA ARG A 33 10.00 10.13 -5.83
C ARG A 33 8.81 9.17 -5.91
N ILE A 34 9.04 7.91 -6.32
CA ILE A 34 8.00 6.88 -6.34
C ILE A 34 7.47 6.62 -4.92
N CYS A 35 8.36 6.44 -3.94
CA CYS A 35 7.97 6.24 -2.55
C CYS A 35 7.23 7.45 -1.97
N SER A 36 7.65 8.68 -2.30
CA SER A 36 6.95 9.90 -1.90
C SER A 36 5.55 10.00 -2.50
N ASN A 37 5.40 9.69 -3.78
CA ASN A 37 4.09 9.61 -4.44
C ASN A 37 3.21 8.55 -3.79
N GLY A 38 3.76 7.36 -3.52
CA GLY A 38 3.05 6.27 -2.85
C GLY A 38 2.59 6.64 -1.44
N TYR A 39 3.42 7.34 -0.67
CA TYR A 39 3.07 7.87 0.64
C TYR A 39 1.89 8.87 0.55
N MET A 40 1.96 9.84 -0.37
CA MET A 40 0.87 10.80 -0.57
C MET A 40 -0.44 10.12 -0.99
N MET A 41 -0.36 9.17 -1.93
CA MET A 41 -1.52 8.38 -2.36
C MET A 41 -2.13 7.61 -1.18
N SER A 42 -1.31 7.04 -0.31
CA SER A 42 -1.79 6.29 0.86
C SER A 42 -2.61 7.18 1.79
N LEU A 43 -2.14 8.40 2.07
CA LEU A 43 -2.85 9.37 2.90
C LEU A 43 -4.20 9.79 2.29
N LEU A 44 -4.21 10.11 0.99
CA LEU A 44 -5.40 10.54 0.27
C LEU A 44 -6.43 9.42 0.19
N PHE A 45 -6.03 8.25 -0.30
CA PHE A 45 -6.94 7.13 -0.48
C PHE A 45 -7.42 6.54 0.84
N LYS A 46 -6.64 6.62 1.92
CA LYS A 46 -7.14 6.29 3.27
C LYS A 46 -8.32 7.17 3.66
N LYS A 47 -8.24 8.48 3.40
CA LYS A 47 -9.32 9.43 3.66
C LYS A 47 -10.54 9.14 2.79
N ASP A 48 -10.32 8.84 1.51
CA ASP A 48 -11.40 8.55 0.56
C ASP A 48 -12.12 7.24 0.92
N VAL A 49 -11.39 6.18 1.27
CA VAL A 49 -11.98 4.93 1.78
C VAL A 49 -12.71 5.15 3.10
N GLY A 50 -12.21 6.05 3.96
CA GLY A 50 -12.94 6.47 5.16
C GLY A 50 -14.30 7.08 4.80
N SER A 51 -14.34 7.97 3.82
CA SER A 51 -15.58 8.57 3.33
C SER A 51 -16.52 7.53 2.69
N MET A 52 -15.98 6.58 1.92
CA MET A 52 -16.75 5.47 1.34
C MET A 52 -17.35 4.55 2.42
N TYR A 53 -16.60 4.29 3.49
CA TYR A 53 -17.08 3.49 4.61
C TYR A 53 -18.26 4.17 5.30
N GLU A 54 -18.12 5.46 5.60
CA GLU A 54 -19.16 6.25 6.25
C GLU A 54 -20.45 6.35 5.43
N SER A 55 -20.37 6.31 4.09
CA SER A 55 -21.54 6.33 3.23
C SER A 55 -22.29 4.99 3.13
N VAL A 56 -21.64 3.87 3.47
CA VAL A 56 -22.24 2.52 3.36
C VAL A 56 -22.46 1.82 4.70
N LYS A 57 -21.91 2.34 5.80
CA LYS A 57 -22.03 1.72 7.13
C LYS A 57 -23.46 1.81 7.67
N SER A 58 -23.89 0.77 8.39
CA SER A 58 -25.08 0.82 9.25
C SER A 58 -24.71 1.45 10.58
N VAL A 59 -25.34 2.57 10.95
CA VAL A 59 -25.11 3.24 12.25
C VAL A 59 -25.46 2.33 13.44
N LEU A 60 -26.32 1.33 13.24
CA LEU A 60 -26.76 0.41 14.30
C LEU A 60 -25.83 -0.80 14.46
N ASP A 61 -25.20 -1.26 13.38
CA ASP A 61 -24.49 -2.55 13.33
C ASP A 61 -22.98 -2.42 13.14
N ASP A 62 -22.52 -1.30 12.59
CA ASP A 62 -21.12 -1.08 12.23
C ASP A 62 -20.45 -0.05 13.14
N GLY A 63 -19.32 -0.43 13.74
CA GLY A 63 -18.51 0.45 14.58
C GLY A 63 -17.70 1.48 13.78
N GLU A 64 -17.04 2.41 14.44
CA GLU A 64 -16.11 3.33 13.76
C GLU A 64 -14.87 2.59 13.24
N LEU A 65 -14.31 3.05 12.12
CA LEU A 65 -13.02 2.54 11.61
C LEU A 65 -11.89 2.63 12.66
N SER A 66 -11.96 3.63 13.54
CA SER A 66 -11.07 3.85 14.68
C SER A 66 -11.25 2.82 15.80
N SER A 67 -12.43 2.22 15.97
CA SER A 67 -12.74 1.28 17.05
C SER A 67 -12.60 -0.19 16.63
N ILE A 68 -12.61 -0.47 15.33
CA ILE A 68 -12.34 -1.81 14.76
C ILE A 68 -10.83 -2.15 14.82
N THR A 69 -9.98 -1.23 15.27
CA THR A 69 -8.53 -1.45 15.37
C THR A 69 -8.14 -2.10 16.70
N ARG A 70 -7.96 -3.42 16.69
CA ARG A 70 -6.96 -4.01 17.58
C ARG A 70 -5.58 -3.71 17.00
N SER A 71 -4.86 -2.86 17.71
CA SER A 71 -3.49 -2.40 17.51
C SER A 71 -2.51 -3.55 17.35
N VAL A 72 -2.17 -3.92 16.11
CA VAL A 72 -0.89 -4.56 15.78
C VAL A 72 -0.56 -4.19 14.34
N ASP A 73 0.15 -3.09 14.15
CA ASP A 73 1.13 -2.97 13.06
C ASP A 73 2.11 -1.89 13.53
N GLU A 74 2.74 -2.14 14.67
CA GLU A 74 4.06 -1.56 14.94
C GLU A 74 4.99 -2.27 13.95
N PHE A 75 5.06 -1.69 12.76
CA PHE A 75 6.08 -2.04 11.81
C PHE A 75 7.42 -1.75 12.48
N ASP A 76 8.12 -2.81 12.87
CA ASP A 76 9.42 -2.71 13.49
C ASP A 76 10.43 -2.30 12.43
N ASP A 77 10.74 -1.01 12.40
CA ASP A 77 11.64 -0.35 11.45
C ASP A 77 13.11 -0.74 11.68
N GLN A 78 13.39 -1.54 12.71
CA GLN A 78 14.75 -1.90 13.08
C GLN A 78 15.29 -3.00 12.15
N LEU A 79 16.25 -2.61 11.30
CA LEU A 79 17.17 -3.48 10.56
C LEU A 79 16.58 -4.24 9.36
N MET A 80 15.62 -3.67 8.63
CA MET A 80 15.27 -4.25 7.34
C MET A 80 16.21 -3.84 6.22
N ASP A 81 16.73 -4.83 5.51
CA ASP A 81 17.41 -4.67 4.24
C ASP A 81 16.54 -3.89 3.23
N HIS A 82 17.19 -3.02 2.44
CA HIS A 82 16.55 -2.17 1.43
C HIS A 82 15.70 -3.01 0.45
N TYR A 83 16.24 -4.14 0.01
CA TYR A 83 15.54 -5.02 -0.93
C TYR A 83 14.35 -5.70 -0.27
N ALA A 84 14.50 -6.17 0.97
CA ALA A 84 13.40 -6.73 1.75
C ALA A 84 12.25 -5.73 1.93
N LEU A 85 12.54 -4.47 2.24
CA LEU A 85 11.52 -3.43 2.38
C LEU A 85 10.78 -3.16 1.05
N LEU A 86 11.51 -3.01 -0.05
CA LEU A 86 10.92 -2.76 -1.37
C LEU A 86 10.09 -3.96 -1.86
N SER A 87 10.54 -5.17 -1.57
CA SER A 87 9.77 -6.40 -1.82
C SER A 87 8.47 -6.39 -1.02
N GLN A 88 8.51 -6.05 0.27
CA GLN A 88 7.31 -5.93 1.10
C GLN A 88 6.34 -4.86 0.59
N ILE A 89 6.83 -3.69 0.15
CA ILE A 89 5.98 -2.66 -0.48
C ILE A 89 5.30 -3.22 -1.71
N THR A 90 6.05 -3.94 -2.56
CA THR A 90 5.52 -4.52 -3.80
C THR A 90 4.44 -5.56 -3.52
N THR A 91 4.69 -6.50 -2.60
CA THR A 91 3.70 -7.50 -2.18
C THR A 91 2.47 -6.84 -1.56
N HIS A 92 2.66 -5.85 -0.68
CA HIS A 92 1.56 -5.12 -0.06
C HIS A 92 0.68 -4.41 -1.10
N GLN A 93 1.30 -3.78 -2.10
CA GLN A 93 0.64 -3.12 -3.22
C GLN A 93 -0.23 -4.10 -4.03
N GLN A 94 0.31 -5.30 -4.31
CA GLN A 94 -0.41 -6.35 -5.05
C GLN A 94 -1.62 -6.86 -4.27
N VAL A 95 -1.47 -7.11 -2.97
CA VAL A 95 -2.60 -7.52 -2.13
C VAL A 95 -3.68 -6.43 -2.11
N MET A 96 -3.31 -5.14 -2.02
CA MET A 96 -4.31 -4.07 -2.06
C MET A 96 -5.06 -4.03 -3.39
N LEU A 97 -4.38 -4.22 -4.52
CA LEU A 97 -5.02 -4.28 -5.83
C LEU A 97 -6.05 -5.42 -5.89
N GLN A 98 -5.68 -6.61 -5.40
CA GLN A 98 -6.60 -7.76 -5.32
C GLN A 98 -7.82 -7.46 -4.46
N GLU A 99 -7.63 -6.76 -3.34
CA GLU A 99 -8.70 -6.37 -2.43
C GLU A 99 -9.69 -5.39 -3.08
N TYR A 100 -9.19 -4.42 -3.83
CA TYR A 100 -10.05 -3.51 -4.60
C TYR A 100 -10.76 -4.22 -5.75
N GLN A 101 -10.06 -5.08 -6.49
CA GLN A 101 -10.66 -5.86 -7.58
C GLN A 101 -11.74 -6.82 -7.07
N ALA A 102 -11.59 -7.35 -5.86
CA ALA A 102 -12.60 -8.16 -5.20
C ALA A 102 -13.77 -7.32 -4.66
N LEU A 103 -13.53 -6.07 -4.24
CA LEU A 103 -14.57 -5.17 -3.75
C LEU A 103 -15.47 -4.63 -4.88
N LEU A 104 -14.86 -4.25 -6.02
CA LEU A 104 -15.53 -3.54 -7.10
C LEU A 104 -16.84 -4.20 -7.59
N PRO A 105 -16.92 -5.53 -7.83
CA PRO A 105 -18.13 -6.18 -8.31
C PRO A 105 -19.30 -6.15 -7.31
N HIS A 106 -19.03 -5.83 -6.04
CA HIS A 106 -20.05 -5.72 -5.00
C HIS A 106 -20.58 -4.30 -4.85
N LEU A 107 -19.98 -3.32 -5.51
CA LEU A 107 -20.43 -1.93 -5.51
C LEU A 107 -21.43 -1.73 -6.65
N ASP A 108 -22.40 -0.85 -6.42
CA ASP A 108 -23.29 -0.41 -7.49
C ASP A 108 -22.48 0.35 -8.55
N HIS A 109 -22.65 0.01 -9.83
CA HIS A 109 -21.76 0.43 -10.91
C HIS A 109 -21.70 1.96 -11.05
N ASP A 110 -22.84 2.62 -10.87
CA ASP A 110 -22.97 4.07 -11.01
C ASP A 110 -22.69 4.83 -9.71
N SER A 111 -22.36 4.11 -8.62
CA SER A 111 -22.09 4.74 -7.33
C SER A 111 -20.74 5.47 -7.30
N ASP A 112 -20.69 6.53 -6.48
CA ASP A 112 -19.44 7.25 -6.17
C ASP A 112 -18.36 6.29 -5.64
N ALA A 113 -18.77 5.28 -4.87
CA ALA A 113 -17.87 4.28 -4.33
C ALA A 113 -17.24 3.41 -5.42
N ALA A 114 -18.00 2.99 -6.44
CA ALA A 114 -17.46 2.22 -7.57
C ALA A 114 -16.49 3.05 -8.41
N ARG A 115 -16.82 4.32 -8.67
CA ARG A 115 -15.92 5.24 -9.39
C ARG A 115 -14.61 5.46 -8.64
N ALA A 116 -14.67 5.78 -7.35
CA ALA A 116 -13.48 5.93 -6.52
C ALA A 116 -12.64 4.64 -6.47
N CYS A 117 -13.30 3.48 -6.32
CA CYS A 117 -12.65 2.18 -6.35
C CYS A 117 -11.89 1.94 -7.67
N SER A 118 -12.51 2.24 -8.82
CA SER A 118 -11.87 2.11 -10.14
C SER A 118 -10.67 3.06 -10.29
N GLU A 119 -10.82 4.31 -9.90
CA GLU A 119 -9.73 5.30 -9.95
C GLU A 119 -8.55 4.88 -9.06
N HIS A 120 -8.83 4.35 -7.87
CA HIS A 120 -7.80 3.83 -6.98
C HIS A 120 -7.07 2.64 -7.62
N ILE A 121 -7.78 1.71 -8.26
CA ILE A 121 -7.17 0.57 -8.97
C ILE A 121 -6.20 1.06 -10.05
N ASP A 122 -6.61 2.02 -10.87
CA ASP A 122 -5.76 2.55 -11.96
C ASP A 122 -4.48 3.19 -11.40
N LYS A 123 -4.60 4.03 -10.37
CA LYS A 123 -3.46 4.71 -9.77
C LYS A 123 -2.53 3.73 -9.04
N LEU A 124 -3.10 2.75 -8.33
CA LEU A 124 -2.32 1.71 -7.65
C LEU A 124 -1.60 0.81 -8.66
N SER A 125 -2.22 0.48 -9.80
CA SER A 125 -1.59 -0.31 -10.86
C SER A 125 -0.42 0.43 -11.50
N PHE A 126 -0.58 1.74 -11.74
CA PHE A 126 0.52 2.58 -12.21
C PHE A 126 1.69 2.64 -11.22
N LEU A 127 1.39 2.78 -9.92
CA LEU A 127 2.41 2.80 -8.86
C LEU A 127 3.16 1.48 -8.78
N GLU A 128 2.44 0.35 -8.83
CA GLU A 128 3.00 -1.01 -8.81
C GLU A 128 3.95 -1.24 -9.99
N SER A 129 3.50 -0.91 -11.20
CA SER A 129 4.32 -0.99 -12.41
C SER A 129 5.55 -0.09 -12.36
N SER A 130 5.45 1.09 -11.75
CA SER A 130 6.57 2.02 -11.60
C SER A 130 7.60 1.50 -10.58
N LEU A 131 7.12 0.97 -9.46
CA LEU A 131 7.96 0.40 -8.42
C LEU A 131 8.69 -0.86 -8.92
N ALA A 132 7.98 -1.78 -9.57
CA ALA A 132 8.55 -3.01 -10.10
C ALA A 132 9.68 -2.73 -11.11
N LYS A 133 9.49 -1.73 -12.00
CA LYS A 133 10.53 -1.29 -12.94
C LYS A 133 11.78 -0.82 -12.21
N GLU A 134 11.65 0.07 -11.22
CA GLU A 134 12.83 0.57 -10.50
C GLU A 134 13.52 -0.51 -9.65
N VAL A 135 12.75 -1.37 -8.99
CA VAL A 135 13.31 -2.47 -8.19
C VAL A 135 14.07 -3.46 -9.07
N SER A 136 13.61 -3.72 -10.29
CA SER A 136 14.30 -4.61 -11.24
C SER A 136 15.65 -4.06 -11.75
N ILE A 137 15.87 -2.74 -11.66
CA ILE A 137 17.08 -2.07 -12.10
C ILE A 137 18.12 -1.98 -10.98
N LEU A 138 17.71 -2.18 -9.72
CA LEU A 138 18.65 -2.22 -8.60
C LEU A 138 19.65 -3.36 -8.81
N PRO A 139 20.97 -3.08 -8.80
CA PRO A 139 21.97 -4.13 -8.87
C PRO A 139 21.72 -5.05 -7.69
N GLY A 140 21.33 -6.29 -7.96
CA GLY A 140 21.18 -7.27 -6.89
C GLY A 140 22.51 -7.36 -6.15
N GLU A 141 22.50 -7.18 -4.84
CA GLU A 141 23.59 -7.62 -3.96
C GLU A 141 23.64 -9.15 -3.93
N ARG A 142 23.84 -9.75 -5.10
CA ARG A 142 24.29 -11.13 -5.29
C ARG A 142 25.60 -11.09 -6.06
N LYS A 143 26.61 -10.53 -5.41
CA LYS A 143 27.98 -10.96 -5.52
C LYS A 143 28.62 -10.86 -4.15
N GLU A 144 28.43 -11.89 -3.34
CA GLU A 144 29.53 -12.29 -2.46
C GLU A 144 30.65 -12.79 -3.38
N ASP A 145 31.51 -11.86 -3.79
CA ASP A 145 32.83 -12.16 -4.31
C ASP A 145 33.65 -12.78 -3.16
N PHE A 146 33.52 -14.08 -2.94
CA PHE A 146 34.58 -14.86 -2.31
C PHE A 146 35.46 -15.48 -3.39
N SER A 147 36.12 -14.60 -4.13
CA SER A 147 37.38 -14.87 -4.80
C SER A 147 38.47 -14.19 -3.99
N PHE A 148 38.94 -14.87 -2.95
CA PHE A 148 40.32 -14.69 -2.51
C PHE A 148 41.05 -16.03 -2.59
N VAL A 149 41.88 -16.09 -3.61
CA VAL A 149 43.00 -17.00 -3.80
C VAL A 149 44.06 -16.70 -2.74
N ALA A 150 44.49 -17.73 -2.02
CA ALA A 150 45.90 -18.05 -1.77
C ALA A 150 46.00 -19.52 -1.36
#